data_AF-A0A433BHZ9-F1
#
_entry.id   AF-A0A433BHZ9-F1
#
_cell.length_a   1.000
_cell.length_b   1.000
_cell.length_c   1.000
_cell.angle_alpha   90.00
_cell.angle_beta   90.00
_cell.angle_gamma   90.00
#
_symmetry.space_group_name_H-M   'P 1'
#
loop_
_entity.id
_entity.type
_entity.pdbx_description
1 polymer ?
#
loop_
_entity_poly.entity_id
_entity_poly.type
_entity_poly.pdbx_seq_one_letter_code
_entity_poly.pdbx_strand_id
1 'polypeptide(L)' 'MQLKLTLTAVAALAVLAGAASAQDVQVVKIGHVAPMSGAQAHYGKDNENGARMAVEDLNTQNIVIGG' A
#
# COMPACT_ATOMS: atom_id res chain seq x y z
N MET A 1 -34.18 32.36 4.81
CA MET A 1 -33.88 31.09 5.54
C MET A 1 -33.14 30.09 4.67
N GLN A 2 -33.60 29.82 3.44
CA GLN A 2 -32.98 28.90 2.48
C GLN A 2 -31.45 29.07 2.37
N LEU A 3 -30.96 30.28 2.04
CA LEU A 3 -29.54 30.55 1.81
C LEU A 3 -28.62 30.26 3.02
N LYS A 4 -29.11 30.48 4.24
CA LYS A 4 -28.35 30.18 5.47
C LYS A 4 -28.22 28.68 5.68
N LEU A 5 -29.28 27.93 5.34
CA LEU A 5 -29.35 26.48 5.44
C LEU A 5 -28.46 25.79 4.39
N THR A 6 -28.39 26.36 3.18
CA THR A 6 -27.45 25.91 2.14
C THR A 6 -26.00 26.17 2.55
N LEU A 7 -25.70 27.32 3.16
CA LEU A 7 -24.35 27.65 3.61
C LEU A 7 -23.85 26.70 4.71
N THR A 8 -24.70 26.38 5.70
CA THR A 8 -24.34 25.41 6.75
C THR A 8 -24.20 23.99 6.21
N ALA A 9 -25.03 23.58 5.25
CA ALA A 9 -24.89 22.28 4.60
C ALA A 9 -23.55 22.15 3.85
N VAL A 10 -23.15 23.18 3.10
CA VAL A 10 -21.86 23.22 2.39
C VAL A 10 -20.67 23.19 3.36
N ALA A 11 -20.76 23.92 4.47
CA ALA A 11 -19.73 23.90 5.51
C ALA A 11 -19.58 22.52 6.17
N ALA A 12 -20.68 21.82 6.44
CA ALA A 12 -20.64 20.47 7.00
C ALA A 12 -20.02 19.45 6.03
N LEU A 13 -20.34 19.55 4.74
CA LEU A 13 -19.74 18.73 3.68
C LEU A 13 -18.23 18.98 3.54
N ALA A 14 -17.77 20.22 3.67
CA ALA A 14 -16.35 20.57 3.61
C ALA A 14 -15.54 19.96 4.78
N VAL A 15 -16.12 19.91 5.99
CA VAL A 15 -15.48 19.29 7.16
C VAL A 15 -15.36 17.77 6.98
N LEU A 16 -16.40 17.12 6.43
CA LEU A 16 -16.39 15.69 6.15
C LEU A 16 -15.38 15.31 5.05
N ALA A 17 -15.22 16.14 4.03
CA ALA A 17 -14.23 15.93 2.97
C ALA A 17 -12.78 16.05 3.46
N GLY A 18 -12.53 16.86 4.50
CA GLY A 18 -11.20 17.00 5.12
C GLY A 18 -10.81 15.84 6.05
N ALA A 19 -11.75 14.97 6.42
CA ALA A 19 -11.49 13.80 7.25
C ALA A 19 -10.99 12.58 6.47
N ALA A 20 -11.00 12.65 5.13
CA ALA A 20 -10.35 11.66 4.28
C ALA A 20 -8.84 11.89 4.32
N SER A 21 -8.16 11.38 5.35
CA SER A 21 -6.71 11.22 5.30
C SER A 21 -6.40 10.31 4.13
N ALA A 22 -5.62 10.80 3.16
CA ALA A 22 -4.98 9.93 2.20
C ALA A 22 -4.20 8.89 3.01
N GLN A 23 -4.61 7.63 2.93
CA GLN A 23 -3.86 6.54 3.52
C GLN A 23 -2.57 6.48 2.71
N ASP A 24 -1.48 6.96 3.29
CA ASP A 24 -0.15 6.78 2.72
C ASP A 24 0.02 5.30 2.36
N VAL A 25 0.58 5.02 1.20
CA VAL A 25 0.89 3.65 0.79
C VAL A 25 1.77 3.02 1.87
N GLN A 26 1.22 2.06 2.60
CA GLN A 26 1.94 1.41 3.68
C GLN A 26 3.07 0.56 3.11
N VAL A 27 4.31 0.97 3.38
CA VAL A 27 5.48 0.18 2.97
C VAL A 27 5.69 -0.96 3.96
N VAL A 28 5.32 -2.18 3.56
CA VAL A 28 5.58 -3.40 4.33
C VAL A 28 6.92 -4.00 3.92
N LYS A 29 7.84 -4.16 4.88
CA LYS A 29 9.16 -4.75 4.64
C LYS A 29 9.10 -6.26 4.80
N ILE A 30 9.46 -6.98 3.74
CA ILE A 30 9.50 -8.45 3.73
C ILE A 30 10.97 -8.92 3.75
N GLY A 31 11.30 -9.79 4.71
CA GLY A 31 12.61 -10.43 4.78
C GLY A 31 12.68 -11.66 3.87
N HIS A 32 13.71 -11.74 3.03
CA HIS A 32 14.01 -12.91 2.20
C HIS A 32 15.34 -13.52 2.64
N VAL A 33 15.41 -14.86 2.74
CA VAL A 33 16.61 -15.60 3.14
C VAL A 33 16.88 -16.70 2.12
N ALA A 34 18.07 -16.67 1.52
CA ALA A 34 18.56 -17.69 0.61
C ALA A 34 20.11 -17.65 0.55
N PRO A 35 20.78 -18.73 0.12
CA PRO A 35 22.24 -18.74 -0.01
C PRO A 35 22.68 -17.87 -1.19
N MET A 36 23.17 -16.66 -0.92
CA MET A 36 23.58 -15.70 -1.97
C MET A 36 25.03 -15.89 -2.45
N SER A 37 25.75 -16.86 -1.89
CA SER A 37 27.15 -17.15 -2.21
C SER A 37 27.48 -18.65 -2.07
N GLY A 38 28.68 -19.04 -2.52
CA GLY A 38 29.13 -20.42 -2.47
C GLY A 38 28.49 -21.31 -3.54
N ALA A 39 28.55 -22.63 -3.34
CA ALA A 39 28.15 -23.62 -4.34
C ALA A 39 26.66 -23.54 -4.74
N GLN A 40 25.81 -22.92 -3.92
CA GLN A 40 24.35 -22.85 -4.11
C GLN A 40 23.86 -21.43 -4.44
N ALA A 41 24.77 -20.50 -4.76
CA ALA A 41 24.44 -19.10 -5.05
C ALA A 41 23.41 -18.91 -6.17
N HIS A 42 23.41 -19.82 -7.16
CA HIS A 42 22.48 -19.79 -8.29
C HIS A 42 21.04 -20.03 -7.84
N TYR A 43 20.79 -21.00 -6.94
CA TYR A 43 19.48 -21.21 -6.34
C TYR A 43 19.06 -20.01 -5.49
N GLY A 44 19.99 -19.42 -4.72
CA GLY A 44 19.67 -18.23 -3.94
C GLY A 44 19.29 -17.04 -4.80
N LYS A 45 19.98 -16.84 -5.93
CA LYS A 45 19.67 -15.76 -6.85
C LYS A 45 18.32 -15.97 -7.56
N ASP A 46 18.04 -17.21 -7.96
CA ASP A 46 16.75 -17.57 -8.56
C ASP A 46 15.60 -17.32 -7.57
N ASN A 47 15.75 -17.79 -6.33
CA ASN A 47 14.77 -17.56 -5.25
C ASN A 47 14.56 -16.06 -4.97
N GLU A 48 15.63 -15.26 -4.94
CA GLU A 48 15.55 -13.80 -4.73
C GLU A 48 14.77 -13.12 -5.87
N ASN A 49 15.02 -13.53 -7.11
CA ASN A 49 14.31 -13.01 -8.27
C ASN A 49 12.83 -13.41 -8.26
N GLY A 50 12.51 -14.66 -7.90
CA GLY A 50 11.14 -15.12 -7.75
C GLY A 50 10.38 -14.38 -6.64
N ALA A 51 11.00 -14.19 -5.48
CA ALA A 51 10.43 -13.41 -4.38
C ALA A 51 10.16 -11.96 -4.79
N ARG A 52 11.08 -11.34 -5.53
CA ARG A 52 10.90 -9.99 -6.07
C ARG A 52 9.74 -9.91 -7.05
N MET A 53 9.67 -10.84 -8.00
CA MET A 53 8.59 -10.90 -8.99
C MET A 53 7.22 -11.04 -8.31
N ALA A 54 7.12 -11.88 -7.28
CA ALA A 54 5.88 -12.02 -6.51
C ALA A 54 5.49 -10.73 -5.79
N VAL A 55 6.44 -10.02 -5.16
CA VAL A 55 6.17 -8.73 -4.52
C VAL A 55 5.75 -7.67 -5.53
N GLU A 56 6.40 -7.63 -6.71
CA GLU A 56 6.03 -6.73 -7.79
C GLU A 56 4.60 -6.96 -8.27
N ASP A 57 4.22 -8.22 -8.52
CA ASP A 57 2.85 -8.60 -8.90
C ASP A 57 1.84 -8.22 -7.81
N LEU A 58 2.12 -8.56 -6.54
CA LEU A 58 1.27 -8.22 -5.40
C LEU A 58 1.05 -6.71 -5.26
N ASN A 59 2.08 -5.88 -5.53
CA ASN A 59 1.94 -4.42 -5.49
C ASN A 59 1.07 -3.86 -6.61
N THR A 60 0.79 -4.63 -7.66
CA THR A 60 -0.19 -4.25 -8.70
C THR A 60 -1.63 -4.61 -8.33
N GLN A 61 -1.78 -5.50 -7.36
CA GLN A 61 -3.07 -5.94 -6.84
C GLN A 61 -3.42 -5.00 -5.69
N ASN A 62 -4.63 -4.44 -5.63
CA ASN A 62 -5.06 -3.55 -4.55
C ASN A 62 -5.33 -4.36 -3.25
N ILE A 63 -4.30 -5.05 -2.76
CA ILE A 63 -4.34 -5.90 -1.57
C ILE A 63 -4.33 -5.06 -0.30
N VAL A 64 -5.16 -5.48 0.67
CA VAL A 64 -5.22 -4.87 2.00
C VAL A 64 -4.49 -5.78 2.99
N ILE A 65 -3.55 -5.22 3.72
CA ILE A 65 -2.76 -5.94 4.74
C ILE A 65 -3.28 -5.54 6.12
N GLY A 66 -3.84 -6.50 6.86
CA GLY A 66 -4.30 -6.27 8.24
C GLY A 66 -5.82 -6.03 8.41
N GLY A 67 -6.60 -5.98 7.32
CA GLY A 67 -8.05 -5.79 7.34
C GLY A 67 -8.48 -4.39 6.94
#